data_AF-A0AA49LNH1-F1
#
_entry.id   AF-A0AA49LNH1-F1
#
_cell.length_a   1.000
_cell.length_b   1.000
_cell.length_c   1.000
_cell.angle_alpha   90.00
_cell.angle_beta   90.00
_cell.angle_gamma   90.00
#
_symmetry.space_group_name_H-M   'P 1'
#
loop_
_entity.id
_entity.type
_entity.pdbx_description
1 polymer ?
#
loop_
_entity_poly.entity_id
_entity_poly.type
_entity_poly.pdbx_seq_one_letter_code
_entity_poly.pdbx_strand_id
1 'polypeptide(L)'
;MEQLNSEMRESSTSSTNLQQKGPRRKVKKLVDVLGEVTYNLSNGKFRVKLENGVQVIAHLSGKIRRNRIKIVVGDKVTVELSPYDLTKGRLVYRHRAP
;
A
#
# COMPACT_ATOMS: atom_id res chain seq x y z
N MET A 1 -48.46 -26.17 45.97
CA MET A 1 -48.09 -26.86 44.71
C MET A 1 -47.70 -25.79 43.71
N GLU A 2 -46.66 -25.05 44.10
CA GLU A 2 -46.01 -23.99 43.35
C GLU A 2 -44.74 -24.63 42.81
N GLN A 3 -44.90 -25.39 41.73
CA GLN A 3 -43.81 -26.07 41.05
C GLN A 3 -44.32 -26.54 39.68
N LEU A 4 -43.51 -26.27 38.66
CA LEU A 4 -43.64 -26.69 37.25
C LEU A 4 -44.42 -25.77 36.30
N ASN A 5 -44.11 -24.47 36.32
CA ASN A 5 -44.24 -23.62 35.12
C ASN A 5 -43.10 -22.59 35.04
N SER A 6 -41.84 -23.05 35.13
CA SER A 6 -40.66 -22.19 34.99
C SER A 6 -39.64 -22.68 33.96
N GLU A 7 -40.08 -23.42 32.94
CA GLU A 7 -39.22 -23.83 31.82
C GLU A 7 -39.95 -23.65 30.49
N MET A 8 -40.23 -22.39 30.14
CA MET A 8 -40.35 -21.94 28.75
C MET A 8 -39.97 -20.45 28.65
N ARG A 9 -38.68 -20.19 28.56
CA ARG A 9 -38.16 -19.01 27.85
C ARG A 9 -37.20 -19.52 26.79
N GLU A 10 -37.77 -19.97 25.67
CA GLU A 10 -37.00 -20.26 24.49
C GLU A 10 -36.40 -18.98 23.91
N SER A 11 -35.14 -19.11 23.53
CA SER A 11 -34.53 -18.58 22.32
C SER A 11 -34.62 -17.08 22.05
N SER A 12 -33.54 -16.38 22.35
CA SER A 12 -33.03 -15.30 21.48
C SER A 12 -31.51 -15.24 21.66
N THR A 13 -30.78 -16.03 20.87
CA THR A 13 -29.97 -15.49 19.76
C THR A 13 -28.88 -14.51 20.18
N SER A 14 -27.65 -15.04 20.19
CA SER A 14 -26.51 -14.50 19.44
C SER A 14 -26.33 -12.98 19.42
N SER A 15 -25.18 -12.50 19.90
CA SER A 15 -24.07 -12.16 18.99
C SER A 15 -22.91 -11.53 19.74
N THR A 16 -21.76 -12.17 19.57
CA THR A 16 -20.42 -11.59 19.67
C THR A 16 -20.39 -10.14 19.19
N ASN A 17 -19.79 -9.26 20.00
CA ASN A 17 -19.43 -7.90 19.60
C ASN A 17 -18.33 -7.97 18.52
N LEU A 18 -18.77 -8.22 17.28
CA LEU A 18 -17.95 -8.15 16.08
C LEU A 18 -17.76 -6.68 15.75
N GLN A 19 -16.59 -6.15 16.13
CA GLN A 19 -16.05 -4.91 15.60
C GLN A 19 -16.19 -4.92 14.08
N GLN A 20 -17.11 -4.11 13.57
CA GLN A 20 -17.36 -3.96 12.16
C GLN A 20 -16.14 -3.30 11.51
N LYS A 21 -15.21 -4.11 10.98
CA LYS A 21 -14.19 -3.65 10.03
C LYS A 21 -14.94 -3.21 8.77
N GLY A 22 -15.10 -1.91 8.60
CA GLY A 22 -15.71 -1.30 7.42
C GLY A 22 -15.12 -1.85 6.11
N PRO A 23 -15.84 -1.71 4.99
CA PRO A 23 -15.48 -2.35 3.73
C PRO A 23 -14.04 -2.00 3.34
N ARG A 24 -13.19 -3.02 3.21
CA ARG A 24 -11.84 -2.85 2.67
C ARG A 24 -11.98 -2.22 1.29
N ARG A 25 -11.67 -0.92 1.16
CA ARG A 25 -11.65 -0.19 -0.12
C ARG A 25 -10.91 -1.06 -1.14
N LYS A 26 -11.57 -1.41 -2.25
CA LYS A 26 -10.95 -2.16 -3.35
C LYS A 26 -9.74 -1.36 -3.83
N VAL A 27 -8.55 -1.85 -3.52
CA VAL A 27 -7.30 -1.21 -3.93
C VAL A 27 -7.20 -1.42 -5.44
N LYS A 28 -7.33 -0.31 -6.19
CA LYS A 28 -7.14 -0.32 -7.64
C LYS A 28 -5.71 -0.84 -7.89
N LYS A 29 -5.55 -1.87 -8.72
CA LYS A 29 -4.23 -2.45 -9.05
C LYS A 29 -3.35 -1.33 -9.64
N LEU A 30 -2.28 -1.01 -8.93
CA LEU A 30 -1.22 -0.12 -9.41
C LEU A 30 -0.36 -0.91 -10.40
N VAL A 31 0.25 -0.21 -11.36
CA VAL A 31 1.13 -0.84 -12.35
C VAL A 31 2.57 -0.66 -11.89
N ASP A 32 3.28 -1.78 -11.77
CA ASP A 32 4.68 -1.83 -11.37
C ASP A 32 5.58 -1.73 -12.60
N VAL A 33 6.49 -0.77 -12.60
CA VAL A 33 7.42 -0.52 -13.70
C VAL A 33 8.84 -0.39 -13.15
N LEU A 34 9.80 -0.91 -13.89
CA LEU A 34 11.22 -0.78 -13.56
C LEU A 34 11.77 0.56 -14.05
N GLY A 35 12.76 1.07 -13.31
CA GLY A 35 13.46 2.28 -13.69
C GLY A 35 14.72 2.51 -12.87
N GLU A 36 15.40 3.60 -13.21
CA GLU A 36 16.64 4.03 -12.58
C GLU A 36 16.50 5.45 -12.03
N VAL A 37 17.01 5.68 -10.82
CA VAL A 37 16.98 7.00 -10.18
C VAL A 37 18.02 7.91 -10.84
N THR A 38 17.56 9.01 -11.42
CA THR A 38 18.43 9.98 -12.12
C THR A 38 18.79 11.18 -11.26
N TYR A 39 17.83 11.71 -10.49
CA TYR A 39 18.06 12.89 -9.66
C TYR A 39 17.28 12.82 -8.36
N ASN A 40 17.88 13.38 -7.32
CA ASN A 40 17.21 13.59 -6.04
C ASN A 40 16.58 14.98 -6.05
N LEU A 41 15.27 15.04 -5.83
CA LEU A 41 14.53 16.30 -5.73
C LEU A 41 14.32 16.67 -4.26
N SER A 42 14.00 17.94 -4.01
CA SER A 42 13.58 18.38 -2.68
C SER A 42 12.30 17.64 -2.22
N ASN A 43 12.06 17.62 -0.91
CA ASN A 43 10.88 17.00 -0.28
C ASN A 43 10.81 15.46 -0.35
N GLY A 44 11.95 14.78 -0.54
CA GLY A 44 11.99 13.31 -0.57
C GLY A 44 11.30 12.72 -1.80
N LYS A 45 11.32 13.47 -2.91
CA LYS A 45 10.93 13.02 -4.24
C LYS A 45 12.17 12.70 -5.05
N PHE A 46 12.02 11.82 -6.04
CA PHE A 46 13.10 11.38 -6.90
C PHE A 46 12.62 11.42 -8.33
N ARG A 47 13.52 11.81 -9.23
CA ARG A 47 13.29 11.73 -10.66
C ARG A 47 13.79 10.36 -11.13
N VAL A 48 12.88 9.54 -11.62
CA VAL A 48 13.16 8.17 -12.06
C VAL A 48 12.98 8.12 -13.56
N LYS A 49 13.98 7.60 -14.27
CA LYS A 49 13.87 7.27 -15.68
C LYS A 49 13.36 5.83 -15.78
N LEU A 50 12.16 5.67 -16.31
CA LEU A 50 11.59 4.35 -16.57
C LEU A 50 12.35 3.68 -17.72
N GLU A 51 12.26 2.35 -17.82
CA GLU A 51 12.84 1.60 -18.94
C GLU A 51 12.32 2.08 -20.31
N ASN A 52 11.09 2.58 -20.34
CA ASN A 52 10.45 3.17 -21.52
C ASN A 52 11.05 4.53 -21.93
N GLY A 53 12.05 5.06 -21.20
CA GLY A 53 12.72 6.34 -21.46
C GLY A 53 12.02 7.57 -20.86
N VAL A 54 10.76 7.44 -20.43
CA VAL A 54 9.99 8.52 -19.78
C VAL A 54 10.53 8.79 -18.37
N GLN A 55 10.60 10.07 -18.01
CA GLN A 55 10.95 10.50 -16.66
C GLN A 55 9.69 10.74 -15.82
N VAL A 56 9.67 10.18 -14.62
CA VAL A 56 8.58 10.33 -13.67
C VAL A 56 9.09 10.87 -12.33
N ILE A 57 8.20 11.52 -11.59
CA ILE A 57 8.48 11.98 -10.23
C ILE A 57 7.88 10.97 -9.27
N ALA A 58 8.74 10.28 -8.52
CA ALA A 58 8.33 9.28 -7.55
C ALA A 58 8.61 9.73 -6.12
N HIS A 59 7.72 9.39 -5.20
CA HIS A 59 7.92 9.56 -3.77
C HIS A 59 8.11 8.20 -3.09
N LEU A 60 8.77 8.19 -1.94
CA LEU A 60 9.01 6.95 -1.18
C LEU A 60 7.71 6.35 -0.66
N SER A 61 7.50 5.05 -0.86
CA SER A 61 6.42 4.32 -0.20
C SER A 61 6.62 4.30 1.32
N GLY A 62 5.52 4.08 2.05
CA GLY A 62 5.59 3.88 3.50
C GLY A 62 6.47 2.69 3.90
N LYS A 63 6.54 1.66 3.05
CA LYS A 63 7.41 0.49 3.28
C LYS A 63 8.89 0.88 3.24
N ILE A 64 9.31 1.61 2.20
CA ILE A 64 10.67 2.15 2.08
C ILE A 64 11.03 3.02 3.30
N ARG A 65 10.13 3.92 3.72
CA ARG A 65 10.33 4.79 4.90
C ARG A 65 10.47 3.98 6.19
N ARG A 66 9.60 2.99 6.42
CA ARG A 66 9.64 2.14 7.62
C ARG A 66 10.92 1.30 7.69
N ASN A 67 11.37 0.78 6.55
CA ASN A 67 12.59 -0.03 6.45
C ASN A 67 13.87 0.80 6.34
N ARG A 68 13.80 2.14 6.44
CA ARG A 68 14.94 3.07 6.35
C ARG A 68 15.82 2.83 5.11
N ILE A 69 15.20 2.44 3.99
CA ILE A 69 15.93 2.18 2.74
C ILE A 69 16.32 3.53 2.13
N LYS A 70 17.62 3.79 2.07
CA LYS A 70 18.18 4.98 1.42
C LYS A 70 18.20 4.76 -0.09
N ILE A 71 17.70 5.72 -0.84
CA ILE A 71 17.73 5.74 -2.31
C ILE A 71 18.79 6.76 -2.74
N VAL A 72 19.67 6.36 -3.67
CA VAL A 72 20.73 7.18 -4.25
C VAL A 72 20.55 7.23 -5.77
N VAL A 73 21.11 8.25 -6.41
CA VAL A 73 21.19 8.33 -7.88
C VAL A 73 21.95 7.11 -8.42
N GLY A 74 21.45 6.53 -9.51
CA GLY A 74 21.97 5.30 -10.12
C GLY A 74 21.34 4.01 -9.57
N ASP A 75 20.50 4.08 -8.54
CA ASP A 75 19.82 2.89 -8.03
C ASP A 75 18.73 2.40 -9.00
N LYS A 76 18.73 1.08 -9.24
CA LYS A 76 17.61 0.39 -9.91
C LYS A 76 16.46 0.20 -8.94
N VAL A 77 15.26 0.62 -9.34
CA VAL A 77 14.10 0.72 -8.48
C VAL A 77 12.83 0.26 -9.20
N THR A 78 11.86 -0.24 -8.44
CA THR A 78 10.51 -0.51 -8.93
C THR A 78 9.59 0.63 -8.48
N VAL A 79 8.91 1.22 -9.46
CA VAL A 79 7.96 2.31 -9.28
C VAL A 79 6.56 1.83 -9.61
N GLU A 80 5.65 1.99 -8.65
CA GLU A 80 4.22 1.87 -8.87
C GLU A 80 3.68 3.18 -9.44
N LEU A 81 3.12 3.17 -10.64
CA LEU A 81 2.50 4.35 -11.24
C LEU A 81 1.06 4.52 -10.77
N SER A 82 0.67 5.78 -10.58
CA SER A 82 -0.73 6.11 -10.33
C SER A 82 -1.56 5.83 -11.58
N PRO A 83 -2.73 5.17 -11.49
CA PRO A 83 -3.58 4.89 -12.65
C PRO A 83 -4.24 6.16 -13.21
N TYR A 84 -4.10 7.29 -12.52
CA TYR A 84 -4.65 8.58 -12.92
C TYR A 84 -3.59 9.49 -13.55
N ASP A 85 -2.31 9.30 -13.21
CA ASP A 85 -1.22 10.16 -13.65
C ASP A 85 0.06 9.33 -13.76
N LEU A 86 0.42 8.98 -14.99
CA LEU A 86 1.61 8.17 -15.30
C LEU A 86 2.92 8.94 -15.08
N THR A 87 2.88 10.26 -14.86
CA THR A 87 4.08 11.07 -14.54
C THR A 87 4.45 10.99 -13.06
N LYS A 88 3.53 10.47 -12.23
CA LYS A 88 3.71 10.35 -10.78
C LYS A 88 3.68 8.90 -10.34
N GLY A 89 4.65 8.55 -9.50
CA GLY A 89 4.80 7.20 -9.01
C GLY A 89 5.15 7.11 -7.54
N ARG A 90 5.19 5.88 -7.07
CA ARG A 90 5.59 5.50 -5.72
C ARG A 90 6.72 4.49 -5.79
N LEU A 91 7.83 4.77 -5.11
CA LEU A 91 8.97 3.86 -4.99
C LEU A 91 8.66 2.75 -3.99
N VAL A 92 8.53 1.52 -4.49
CA VAL A 92 8.17 0.36 -3.68
C VAL A 92 9.40 -0.43 -3.25
N TYR A 93 10.34 -0.58 -4.18
CA TYR A 93 11.47 -1.47 -4.01
C TYR A 93 12.74 -0.90 -4.63
N ARG A 94 13.87 -1.15 -3.98
CA ARG A 94 15.21 -0.88 -4.48
C ARG A 94 15.89 -2.23 -4.73
N HIS A 95 16.32 -2.47 -5.95
CA HIS A 95 17.10 -3.64 -6.30
C HIS A 95 18.54 -3.42 -5.85
N ARG A 96 19.12 -4.43 -5.19
CA ARG A 96 20.57 -4.47 -4.97
C ARG A 96 21.19 -5.05 -6.23
N ALA A 97 22.22 -4.40 -6.75
CA ALA A 97 23.07 -5.07 -7.73
C ALA A 97 23.72 -6.29 -7.05
N PRO A 98 23.80 -7.45 -7.74
CA PRO A 98 24.56 -8.60 -7.26
C PRO A 98 26.06 -8.30 -7.14
#